data_AF-A0A5D2XUD6-F1
#
_entry.id   AF-A0A5D2XUD6-F1
#
_cell.length_a   1.000
_cell.length_b   1.000
_cell.length_c   1.000
_cell.angle_alpha   90.00
_cell.angle_beta   90.00
_cell.angle_gamma   90.00
#
_symmetry.space_group_name_H-M   'P 1'
#
loop_
_entity.id
_entity.type
_entity.pdbx_description
1 polymer ?
#
loop_
_entity_poly.entity_id
_entity_poly.type
_entity_poly.pdbx_seq_one_letter_code
_entity_poly.pdbx_strand_id
1 'polypeptide(L)'
;MFVVGSFVHWRTLALLATIPALLQLLLLFFIPESPRWLAKFGCEKELEATLLCLKGDKADISHEVIEIKLIILQDYMESLKSFSSEGVLDIFQKKYVRPLLTVAGVLVLMNLGGINALTYYSGAIFVSAGVSSMVGLITLAATQVCFTVILDIKILIDGMMSP
;
A
#
# COMPACT_ATOMS: atom_id res chain seq x y z
N MET A 1 16.09 9.60 6.68
CA MET A 1 17.27 9.67 5.78
C MET A 1 18.03 11.00 5.87
N PHE A 2 17.35 12.15 5.90
CA PHE A 2 18.00 13.48 5.85
C PHE A 2 19.00 13.79 6.98
N VAL A 3 18.71 13.36 8.22
CA VAL A 3 19.62 13.59 9.37
C VAL A 3 20.85 12.68 9.34
N VAL A 4 20.69 11.42 8.93
CA VAL A 4 21.77 10.42 8.91
C VAL A 4 22.71 10.65 7.73
N GLY A 5 22.20 11.11 6.57
CA GLY A 5 22.98 11.38 5.37
C GLY A 5 24.07 12.43 5.51
N SER A 6 23.92 13.37 6.45
CA SER A 6 24.90 14.45 6.68
C SER A 6 26.12 14.01 7.50
N PHE A 7 26.02 12.90 8.24
CA PHE A 7 27.07 12.42 9.16
C PHE A 7 27.64 11.06 8.78
N VAL A 8 27.02 10.35 7.83
CA VAL A 8 27.27 8.92 7.60
C VAL A 8 27.56 8.64 6.13
N HIS A 9 28.61 7.86 5.87
CA HIS A 9 29.03 7.47 4.52
C HIS A 9 27.93 6.67 3.79
N TRP A 10 27.80 6.82 2.48
CA TRP A 10 26.75 6.18 1.66
C TRP A 10 26.65 4.66 1.84
N ARG A 11 27.79 3.99 2.12
CA ARG A 11 27.85 2.54 2.38
C ARG A 11 27.09 2.17 3.66
N THR A 12 27.23 2.97 4.71
CA THR A 12 26.56 2.73 5.99
C THR A 12 25.07 3.04 5.89
N LEU A 13 24.66 4.01 5.05
CA LEU A 13 23.25 4.23 4.72
C LEU A 13 22.62 3.02 4.02
N ALA A 14 23.35 2.38 3.09
CA ALA A 14 22.88 1.17 2.42
C ALA A 14 22.72 -0.02 3.40
N LEU A 15 23.68 -0.18 4.33
CA LEU A 15 23.58 -1.19 5.39
C LEU A 15 22.39 -0.91 6.32
N LEU A 16 22.17 0.34 6.71
CA LEU A 16 21.03 0.73 7.54
C LEU A 16 19.69 0.47 6.84
N ALA A 17 19.60 0.72 5.54
CA ALA A 17 18.40 0.44 4.74
C ALA A 17 18.11 -1.07 4.58
N THR A 18 19.13 -1.93 4.76
CA THR A 18 18.96 -3.39 4.71
C THR A 18 18.22 -3.92 5.94
N ILE A 19 18.36 -3.25 7.09
CA ILE A 19 17.70 -3.65 8.35
C ILE A 19 16.17 -3.71 8.22
N PRO A 20 15.45 -2.64 7.80
CA PRO A 20 14.01 -2.71 7.63
C PRO A 20 13.58 -3.69 6.53
N ALA A 21 14.39 -3.89 5.49
CA ALA A 21 14.09 -4.88 4.45
C ALA A 21 14.14 -6.32 4.98
N LEU A 22 15.16 -6.65 5.78
CA LEU A 22 15.25 -7.96 6.44
C LEU A 22 14.15 -8.13 7.49
N LEU A 23 13.85 -7.08 8.26
CA LEU A 23 12.75 -7.10 9.22
C LEU A 23 11.42 -7.36 8.51
N GLN A 24 11.16 -6.69 7.39
CA GLN A 24 9.95 -6.90 6.58
C GLN A 24 9.88 -8.33 6.04
N LEU A 25 11.00 -8.91 5.61
CA LEU A 25 11.05 -10.30 5.17
C LEU A 25 10.68 -11.27 6.31
N LEU A 26 11.14 -11.01 7.54
CA LEU A 26 10.78 -11.81 8.70
C LEU A 26 9.30 -11.65 9.09
N LEU A 27 8.78 -10.42 9.02
CA LEU A 27 7.37 -10.13 9.31
C LEU A 27 6.42 -10.78 8.30
N LEU A 28 6.85 -10.94 7.04
CA LEU A 28 6.04 -11.59 6.00
C LEU A 28 5.60 -13.00 6.43
N PHE A 29 6.45 -13.75 7.15
CA PHE A 29 6.11 -15.10 7.63
C PHE A 29 5.01 -15.12 8.70
N PHE A 30 4.74 -14.00 9.37
CA PHE A 30 3.69 -13.88 10.37
C PHE A 30 2.37 -13.37 9.80
N ILE A 31 2.38 -12.74 8.62
CA ILE A 31 1.17 -12.18 8.02
C ILE A 31 0.42 -13.30 7.29
N PRO A 32 -0.84 -13.58 7.65
CA PRO A 32 -1.63 -14.57 6.94
C PRO A 32 -1.86 -14.13 5.49
N GLU A 33 -1.86 -15.10 4.58
CA GLU A 33 -2.12 -14.86 3.17
C GLU A 33 -3.50 -14.21 2.95
N SER A 34 -3.65 -13.46 1.86
CA SER A 34 -4.92 -12.74 1.66
C SER A 34 -6.09 -13.72 1.47
N PRO A 35 -7.24 -13.53 2.15
CA PRO A 35 -8.39 -14.45 2.06
C PRO A 35 -8.93 -14.56 0.63
N ARG A 36 -8.79 -13.52 -0.20
CA ARG A 36 -9.15 -13.57 -1.63
C ARG A 36 -8.27 -14.53 -2.43
N TRP A 37 -6.98 -14.58 -2.12
CA TRP A 37 -6.05 -15.52 -2.75
C TRP A 37 -6.38 -16.96 -2.33
N LEU A 38 -6.58 -17.20 -1.03
CA LEU A 38 -6.94 -18.53 -0.51
C LEU A 38 -8.26 -19.06 -1.08
N ALA A 39 -9.28 -18.20 -1.21
CA ALA A 39 -10.55 -18.53 -1.83
C ALA A 39 -10.43 -18.83 -3.33
N LYS A 40 -9.52 -18.15 -4.05
CA LYS A 40 -9.24 -18.41 -5.47
C LYS A 40 -8.55 -19.77 -5.71
N PHE A 41 -7.67 -20.19 -4.80
CA PHE A 41 -6.95 -21.46 -4.88
C PHE A 41 -7.71 -22.65 -4.25
N GLY A 42 -8.91 -22.42 -3.69
CA GLY A 42 -9.74 -23.48 -3.12
C GLY A 42 -9.25 -23.99 -1.76
N CYS A 43 -8.39 -23.24 -1.07
CA CYS A 43 -7.89 -23.60 0.26
C CYS A 43 -8.90 -23.19 1.35
N GLU A 44 -10.01 -23.93 1.45
CA GLU A 44 -11.14 -23.57 2.33
C GLU A 44 -10.76 -23.52 3.81
N LYS A 45 -9.92 -24.44 4.28
CA LYS A 45 -9.49 -24.50 5.69
C LYS A 45 -8.63 -23.29 6.08
N GLU A 46 -7.76 -22.85 5.18
CA GLU A 46 -6.87 -21.70 5.41
C GLU A 46 -7.62 -20.38 5.28
N LEU A 47 -8.64 -20.33 4.40
CA LEU A 47 -9.57 -19.21 4.28
C LEU A 47 -10.33 -18.98 5.59
N GLU A 48 -10.93 -20.04 6.15
CA GLU A 48 -11.65 -19.97 7.42
C GLU A 48 -10.72 -19.56 8.57
N ALA A 49 -9.52 -20.15 8.65
CA ALA A 49 -8.52 -19.79 9.67
C ALA A 49 -8.06 -18.32 9.56
N THR A 50 -7.89 -17.81 8.34
CA THR A 50 -7.51 -16.41 8.09
C THR A 50 -8.63 -15.44 8.47
N LEU A 51 -9.89 -15.78 8.12
CA LEU A 51 -11.06 -14.97 8.48
C LEU A 51 -11.29 -14.96 10.00
N LEU A 52 -11.10 -16.10 10.68
CA LEU A 52 -11.13 -16.19 12.15
C LEU A 52 -10.02 -15.36 12.79
N CYS A 53 -8.82 -15.35 12.21
CA CYS A 53 -7.70 -14.52 12.67
C CYS A 53 -7.97 -13.01 12.50
N LEU A 54 -8.64 -12.60 11.42
CA LEU A 54 -8.97 -11.19 11.17
C LEU A 54 -10.15 -10.67 12.01
N LYS A 55 -11.20 -11.48 12.20
CA LYS A 55 -12.47 -11.04 12.80
C LYS A 55 -12.66 -11.48 14.25
N GLY A 56 -11.85 -12.41 14.72
CA GLY A 56 -11.90 -12.99 16.06
C GLY A 56 -12.68 -14.32 16.12
N ASP A 57 -12.27 -15.17 17.06
CA ASP A 57 -12.65 -16.59 17.24
C ASP A 57 -14.16 -16.85 17.50
N LYS A 58 -15.00 -15.82 17.52
CA LYS A 58 -16.45 -15.91 17.85
C LYS A 58 -17.38 -15.34 16.77
N ALA A 59 -16.84 -14.90 15.62
CA ALA A 59 -17.65 -14.36 14.54
C ALA A 59 -18.23 -15.50 13.67
N ASP A 60 -19.52 -15.40 13.30
CA ASP A 60 -20.12 -16.30 12.31
C ASP A 60 -19.61 -15.93 10.92
N ILE A 61 -18.61 -16.68 10.46
CA ILE A 61 -17.87 -16.46 9.20
C ILE A 61 -18.51 -17.21 8.03
N SER A 62 -19.51 -18.07 8.31
CA SER A 62 -20.16 -18.94 7.33
C SER A 62 -20.74 -18.16 6.16
N HIS A 63 -21.37 -17.01 6.44
CA HIS A 63 -21.99 -16.16 5.41
C HIS A 63 -20.94 -15.44 4.55
N GLU A 64 -19.85 -14.97 5.16
CA GLU A 64 -18.78 -14.22 4.48
C GLU A 64 -17.94 -15.13 3.58
N VAL A 65 -17.68 -16.37 4.00
CA VAL A 65 -17.05 -17.40 3.15
C VAL A 65 -17.89 -17.67 1.90
N ILE A 66 -19.21 -17.77 2.05
CA ILE A 66 -20.13 -17.99 0.92
C ILE A 66 -20.13 -16.77 -0.01
N GLU A 67 -20.17 -15.55 0.53
CA GLU A 67 -20.16 -14.32 -0.25
C GLU A 67 -18.84 -14.15 -1.03
N ILE A 68 -17.68 -14.35 -0.38
CA ILE A 68 -16.37 -14.29 -1.04
C ILE A 68 -16.29 -15.34 -2.17
N LYS A 69 -16.76 -16.57 -1.93
CA LYS A 69 -16.80 -17.63 -2.96
C LYS A 69 -17.72 -17.25 -4.12
N LEU A 70 -18.88 -16.66 -3.86
CA LEU A 70 -19.82 -16.24 -4.90
C LEU A 70 -19.22 -15.13 -5.76
N ILE A 71 -18.60 -14.12 -5.14
CA ILE A 71 -17.90 -13.03 -5.84
C ILE A 71 -16.80 -13.61 -6.75
N ILE A 72 -15.97 -14.51 -6.24
CA ILE A 72 -14.87 -15.11 -7.02
C ILE A 72 -15.40 -16.01 -8.15
N LEU A 73 -16.44 -16.81 -7.90
CA LEU A 73 -17.06 -17.64 -8.95
C LEU A 73 -17.70 -16.79 -10.05
N GLN A 74 -18.33 -15.68 -9.69
CA GLN A 74 -18.89 -14.74 -10.65
C GLN A 74 -17.79 -14.07 -11.47
N ASP A 75 -16.70 -13.64 -10.84
CA ASP A 75 -15.54 -13.05 -11.50
C ASP A 75 -14.81 -14.07 -12.40
N TYR A 76 -14.76 -15.34 -11.99
CA TYR A 76 -14.22 -16.44 -12.79
C TYR A 76 -15.11 -16.75 -14.00
N MET A 77 -16.44 -16.81 -13.84
CA MET A 77 -17.38 -17.00 -14.95
C MET A 77 -17.35 -15.82 -15.95
N GLU A 78 -17.22 -14.60 -15.44
CA GLU A 78 -17.12 -13.41 -16.28
C GLU A 78 -15.77 -13.37 -17.02
N SER A 79 -14.68 -13.74 -16.34
CA SER A 79 -13.35 -13.87 -16.93
C SER A 79 -13.33 -14.98 -17.99
N LEU A 80 -13.90 -16.16 -17.73
CA LEU A 80 -14.01 -17.26 -18.70
C LEU A 80 -14.78 -16.86 -19.96
N LYS A 81 -15.74 -15.93 -19.83
CA LYS A 81 -16.47 -15.37 -20.96
C LYS A 81 -15.65 -14.34 -21.76
N SER A 82 -14.63 -13.73 -21.16
CA SER A 82 -13.70 -12.79 -21.81
C SER A 82 -12.36 -13.41 -22.23
N PHE A 83 -12.09 -14.68 -21.88
CA PHE A 83 -10.86 -15.43 -22.17
C PHE A 83 -10.62 -15.76 -23.67
N SER A 84 -11.20 -15.01 -24.61
CA SER A 84 -10.84 -15.07 -26.03
C SER A 84 -9.71 -14.11 -26.42
N SER A 85 -9.13 -13.35 -25.49
CA SER A 85 -7.97 -12.49 -25.76
C SER A 85 -7.01 -12.43 -24.57
N GLU A 86 -6.00 -13.30 -24.59
CA GLU A 86 -4.84 -13.18 -23.71
C GLU A 86 -4.01 -11.96 -24.12
N GLY A 87 -4.04 -10.89 -23.32
CA GLY A 87 -3.13 -9.77 -23.51
C GLY A 87 -3.33 -8.62 -22.55
N VAL A 88 -2.25 -7.92 -22.22
CA VAL A 88 -2.20 -6.66 -21.44
C VAL A 88 -3.15 -5.59 -22.01
N LEU A 89 -3.55 -5.74 -23.27
CA LEU A 89 -4.52 -4.90 -23.98
C LEU A 89 -5.97 -5.09 -23.51
N ASP A 90 -6.29 -6.19 -22.83
CA ASP A 90 -7.63 -6.45 -22.29
C ASP A 90 -8.00 -5.48 -21.15
N ILE A 91 -6.98 -4.93 -20.48
CA ILE A 91 -7.10 -3.89 -19.47
C ILE A 91 -7.58 -2.56 -20.10
N PHE A 92 -7.39 -2.38 -21.42
CA PHE A 92 -7.91 -1.24 -22.18
C PHE A 92 -9.33 -1.47 -22.74
N GLN A 93 -10.02 -2.54 -22.33
CA GLN A 93 -11.44 -2.67 -22.61
C GLN A 93 -12.25 -1.54 -21.96
N LYS A 94 -13.33 -1.11 -22.62
CA LYS A 94 -14.19 0.01 -22.21
C LYS A 94 -14.75 -0.12 -20.78
N LYS A 95 -14.83 -1.35 -20.24
CA LYS A 95 -15.21 -1.67 -18.85
C LYS A 95 -14.15 -1.20 -17.84
N TYR A 96 -12.87 -1.31 -18.17
CA TYR A 96 -11.75 -1.04 -17.25
C TYR A 96 -11.01 0.29 -17.52
N VAL A 97 -11.19 0.90 -18.70
CA VAL A 97 -10.52 2.17 -19.06
C VAL A 97 -10.88 3.33 -18.13
N ARG A 98 -12.14 3.42 -17.66
CA ARG A 98 -12.56 4.51 -16.75
C ARG A 98 -11.81 4.48 -15.41
N PRO A 99 -11.85 3.38 -14.62
CA PRO A 99 -11.07 3.31 -13.38
C PRO A 99 -9.57 3.40 -13.64
N LEU A 100 -9.06 2.82 -14.74
CA LEU A 100 -7.65 2.93 -15.12
C LEU A 100 -7.23 4.39 -15.34
N LEU A 101 -8.04 5.17 -16.07
CA LEU A 101 -7.77 6.59 -16.32
C LEU A 101 -7.84 7.41 -15.04
N THR A 102 -8.76 7.10 -14.13
CA THR A 102 -8.83 7.77 -12.83
C THR A 102 -7.57 7.51 -12.02
N VAL A 103 -7.13 6.25 -11.89
CA VAL A 103 -5.90 5.91 -11.16
C VAL A 103 -4.67 6.56 -11.81
N ALA A 104 -4.53 6.45 -13.13
CA ALA A 104 -3.44 7.07 -13.87
C ALA A 104 -3.44 8.60 -13.70
N GLY A 105 -4.62 9.24 -13.79
CA GLY A 105 -4.79 10.67 -13.59
C GLY A 105 -4.37 11.10 -12.19
N VAL A 106 -4.80 10.38 -11.16
CA VAL A 106 -4.39 10.65 -9.77
C VAL A 106 -2.87 10.51 -9.62
N LEU A 107 -2.26 9.45 -10.14
CA LEU A 107 -0.82 9.24 -10.06
C LEU A 107 -0.03 10.35 -10.76
N VAL A 108 -0.49 10.79 -11.93
CA VAL A 108 0.13 11.90 -12.66
C VAL A 108 -0.01 13.21 -11.88
N LEU A 109 -1.21 13.53 -11.37
CA LEU A 109 -1.42 14.73 -10.58
C LEU A 109 -0.57 14.74 -9.29
N MET A 110 -0.42 13.59 -8.63
CA MET A 110 0.45 13.45 -7.46
C MET A 110 1.92 13.71 -7.81
N ASN A 111 2.41 13.22 -8.95
CA ASN A 111 3.80 13.45 -9.37
C ASN A 111 4.04 14.88 -9.88
N LEU A 112 3.07 15.46 -10.62
CA LEU A 112 3.12 16.85 -11.08
C LEU A 112 3.05 17.86 -9.94
N GLY A 113 2.47 17.48 -8.80
CA GLY A 113 2.52 18.27 -7.56
C GLY A 113 3.94 18.54 -7.04
N GLY A 114 4.98 18.01 -7.69
CA GLY A 114 6.37 18.38 -7.44
C GLY A 114 6.94 17.80 -6.16
N ILE A 115 6.27 16.80 -5.56
CA ILE A 115 6.72 16.14 -4.33
C ILE A 115 8.15 15.59 -4.46
N ASN A 116 8.50 15.06 -5.64
CA ASN A 116 9.85 14.59 -5.93
C ASN A 116 10.86 15.75 -5.98
N ALA A 117 10.52 16.86 -6.65
CA ALA A 117 11.37 18.04 -6.71
C ALA A 117 11.60 18.64 -5.31
N LEU A 118 10.55 18.71 -4.49
CA LEU A 118 10.66 19.13 -3.09
C LEU A 118 11.56 18.18 -2.30
N THR A 119 11.43 16.87 -2.48
CA THR A 119 12.25 15.88 -1.77
C THR A 119 13.74 16.04 -2.08
N TYR A 120 14.10 16.25 -3.35
CA TYR A 120 15.50 16.39 -3.77
C TYR A 120 16.10 17.78 -3.53
N TYR A 121 15.31 18.85 -3.70
CA TYR A 121 15.79 20.24 -3.66
C TYR A 121 15.34 21.03 -2.44
N SER A 122 14.61 20.44 -1.49
CA SER A 122 14.16 21.09 -0.25
C SER A 122 15.27 21.86 0.46
N GLY A 123 16.46 21.27 0.59
CA GLY A 123 17.60 21.94 1.22
C GLY A 123 17.98 23.25 0.51
N ALA A 124 18.04 23.25 -0.83
CA ALA A 124 18.34 24.43 -1.62
C ALA A 124 17.21 25.48 -1.57
N ILE A 125 15.96 25.03 -1.56
CA ILE A 125 14.77 25.90 -1.42
C ILE A 125 14.79 26.63 -0.08
N PHE A 126 15.04 25.93 1.03
CA PHE A 126 15.08 26.54 2.36
C PHE A 126 16.26 27.52 2.50
N VAL A 127 17.43 27.19 1.96
CA VAL A 127 18.58 28.12 1.93
C VAL A 127 18.26 29.37 1.12
N SER A 128 17.59 29.22 -0.02
CA SER A 128 17.16 30.35 -0.86
C SER A 128 16.10 31.23 -0.16
N ALA A 129 15.31 30.64 0.74
CA ALA A 129 14.35 31.35 1.59
C ALA A 129 14.99 32.02 2.83
N GLY A 130 16.30 31.90 3.02
CA GLY A 130 17.02 32.48 4.16
C GLY A 130 17.02 31.63 5.44
N VAL A 131 16.57 30.38 5.36
CA VAL A 131 16.56 29.42 6.48
C VAL A 131 17.70 28.42 6.34
N SER A 132 18.33 28.03 7.45
CA SER A 132 19.34 26.96 7.42
C SER A 132 18.75 25.66 6.87
N SER A 133 19.44 25.04 5.90
CA SER A 133 19.03 23.78 5.26
C SER A 133 18.66 22.70 6.29
N MET A 134 19.47 22.55 7.34
CA MET A 134 19.24 21.54 8.37
C MET A 134 17.92 21.79 9.14
N VAL A 135 17.64 23.04 9.50
CA VAL A 135 16.42 23.41 10.23
C VAL A 135 15.19 23.21 9.35
N GLY A 136 15.26 23.61 8.08
CA GLY A 136 14.17 23.40 7.12
C GLY A 136 13.86 21.92 6.88
N LEU A 137 14.90 21.10 6.69
CA LEU A 137 14.76 19.66 6.48
C LEU A 137 14.20 18.93 7.71
N ILE A 138 14.63 19.29 8.92
CA ILE A 138 14.08 18.71 10.17
C ILE A 138 12.60 19.06 10.31
N THR A 139 12.22 20.32 10.06
CA THR A 139 10.83 20.79 10.17
C THR A 139 9.92 20.10 9.16
N LEU A 140 10.40 19.93 7.92
CA LEU A 140 9.71 19.17 6.89
C LEU A 140 9.51 17.70 7.31
N ALA A 141 10.57 17.05 7.79
CA ALA A 141 10.50 15.66 8.24
C ALA A 141 9.53 15.48 9.42
N ALA A 142 9.55 16.39 10.39
CA ALA A 142 8.62 16.38 11.52
C ALA A 142 7.16 16.50 11.05
N THR A 143 6.89 17.42 10.12
CA THR A 143 5.54 17.62 9.56
C THR A 143 5.04 16.37 8.83
N GLN A 144 5.91 15.71 8.05
CA GLN A 144 5.60 14.46 7.35
C GLN A 144 5.28 13.31 8.32
N VAL A 145 6.07 13.15 9.39
CA VAL A 145 5.84 12.11 10.41
C VAL A 145 4.52 12.35 11.14
N CYS A 146 4.22 13.60 11.53
CA CYS A 146 2.94 13.91 12.18
C CYS A 146 1.75 13.59 11.26
N PHE A 147 1.82 13.98 9.98
CA PHE A 147 0.74 13.74 9.02
C PHE A 147 0.50 12.25 8.77
N THR A 148 1.56 11.46 8.60
CA THR A 148 1.47 10.01 8.42
C THR A 148 0.85 9.31 9.62
N VAL A 149 1.32 9.62 10.83
CA VAL A 149 0.75 9.05 12.07
C VAL A 149 -0.74 9.37 12.22
N ILE A 150 -1.16 10.60 11.92
CA ILE A 150 -2.59 10.98 11.99
C ILE A 150 -3.41 10.18 10.98
N LEU A 151 -2.92 10.00 9.76
CA LEU A 151 -3.60 9.21 8.74
C LEU A 151 -3.70 7.74 9.12
N ASP A 152 -2.62 7.14 9.62
CA ASP A 152 -2.59 5.73 10.02
C ASP A 152 -3.56 5.48 11.17
N ILE A 153 -3.59 6.37 12.17
CA ILE A 153 -4.57 6.31 13.27
C ILE A 153 -5.99 6.41 12.72
N LYS A 154 -6.24 7.32 11.79
CA LYS A 154 -7.57 7.48 11.19
C LYS A 154 -8.00 6.23 10.42
N ILE A 155 -7.10 5.65 9.63
CA ILE A 155 -7.36 4.39 8.90
C ILE A 155 -7.61 3.24 9.87
N LEU A 156 -6.84 3.15 10.95
CA LEU A 156 -7.04 2.13 11.98
C LEU A 156 -8.42 2.30 12.64
N ILE A 157 -8.82 3.52 12.97
CA ILE A 157 -10.12 3.82 13.57
C ILE A 157 -11.26 3.51 12.59
N ASP A 158 -11.16 3.94 11.34
CA ASP A 158 -12.17 3.66 10.30
C ASP A 158 -12.25 2.14 10.01
N GLY A 159 -11.12 1.44 10.04
CA GLY A 159 -11.04 -0.02 9.90
C GLY A 159 -11.59 -0.79 11.11
N MET A 160 -11.49 -0.23 12.32
CA MET A 160 -12.11 -0.78 13.53
C MET A 160 -13.63 -0.50 13.60
N MET A 161 -14.11 0.55 12.92
CA MET A 161 -15.53 0.94 12.90
C MET A 161 -16.31 0.38 11.69
N SER A 162 -15.68 -0.36 10.77
CA SER A 162 -16.43 -1.01 9.69
C SER A 162 -17.18 -2.24 10.23
N PRO A 163 -18.52 -2.28 10.15
CA PRO A 163 -19.35 -3.39 10.67
C PRO A 163 -19.15 -4.71 9.91
#